data_AF-A0A9E0KCZ4-F1
#
_entry.id   AF-A0A9E0KCZ4-F1
#
_cell.length_a   1.000
_cell.length_b   1.000
_cell.length_c   1.000
_cell.angle_alpha   90.00
_cell.angle_beta   90.00
_cell.angle_gamma   90.00
#
_symmetry.space_group_name_H-M   'P 1'
#
loop_
_entity.id
_entity.type
_entity.pdbx_description
1 polymer ?
#
loop_
_entity_poly.entity_id
_entity_poly.type
_entity_poly.pdbx_seq_one_letter_code
_entity_poly.pdbx_strand_id
1 'polypeptide(L)' 'VQAGAGVVADSVPQSEWQETCNKARAVIRAAELVQAGLDA' A
#
# COMPACT_ATOMS: atom_id res chain seq x y z
N VAL A 1 -3.10 3.85 7.22
CA VAL A 1 -3.08 2.36 7.25
C VAL A 1 -1.66 1.88 7.48
N GLN A 2 -1.46 0.84 8.26
CA GLN A 2 -0.13 0.23 8.44
C GLN A 2 0.08 -0.84 7.39
N ALA A 3 1.27 -0.87 6.78
CA ALA A 3 1.72 -1.90 5.85
C ALA A 3 3.20 -2.21 6.13
N GLY A 4 3.70 -3.32 5.59
CA GLY A 4 5.12 -3.68 5.70
C GLY A 4 5.56 -4.60 4.58
N ALA A 5 6.84 -4.92 4.61
CA ALA A 5 7.51 -5.84 3.70
C ALA A 5 8.36 -6.84 4.49
N GLY A 6 8.57 -8.02 3.92
CA GLY A 6 9.42 -9.05 4.52
C GLY A 6 10.86 -8.84 4.07
N VAL A 7 11.79 -8.65 5.00
CA VAL A 7 13.21 -8.47 4.67
C VAL A 7 13.92 -9.82 4.66
N VAL A 8 14.67 -10.09 3.59
CA VAL A 8 15.54 -11.25 3.43
C VAL A 8 16.97 -10.82 3.09
N ALA A 9 17.89 -11.78 2.98
CA ALA A 9 19.34 -11.49 2.87
C ALA A 9 19.72 -10.68 1.63
N ASP A 10 18.98 -10.81 0.54
CA ASP A 10 19.19 -10.15 -0.75
C ASP A 10 18.17 -9.04 -1.04
N SER A 11 17.40 -8.61 -0.03
CA SER A 11 16.44 -7.51 -0.18
C SER A 11 17.09 -6.21 -0.63
N VAL A 12 16.42 -5.50 -1.52
CA VAL A 12 16.81 -4.16 -1.96
C VAL A 12 15.97 -3.14 -1.19
N PRO A 13 16.56 -2.28 -0.32
CA PRO A 13 15.80 -1.39 0.55
C PRO A 13 14.75 -0.53 -0.17
N GLN A 14 15.11 -0.02 -1.36
CA GLN A 14 14.20 0.78 -2.17
C GLN A 14 12.98 -0.01 -2.67
N SER A 15 13.17 -1.28 -3.02
CA SER A 15 12.08 -2.16 -3.46
C SER A 15 11.12 -2.48 -2.32
N GLU A 16 11.64 -2.79 -1.12
CA GLU A 16 10.83 -3.10 0.07
C GLU A 16 10.02 -1.89 0.56
N TRP A 17 10.62 -0.69 0.46
CA TRP A 17 9.92 0.57 0.71
C TRP A 17 8.78 0.75 -0.29
N GLN A 18 9.04 0.56 -1.58
CA GLN A 18 8.03 0.68 -2.62
C GLN A 18 6.90 -0.34 -2.44
N GLU A 19 7.21 -1.57 -2.04
CA GLU A 19 6.23 -2.61 -1.72
C GLU A 19 5.31 -2.16 -0.57
N THR A 20 5.90 -1.63 0.51
CA THR A 20 5.14 -1.10 1.66
C THR A 20 4.21 0.03 1.24
N CYS A 21 4.70 0.99 0.43
CA CYS A 21 3.87 2.07 -0.11
C CYS A 21 2.75 1.55 -1.01
N ASN A 22 3.04 0.56 -1.87
CA ASN A 22 2.06 0.00 -2.80
C ASN A 22 0.92 -0.72 -2.05
N LYS A 23 1.26 -1.54 -1.05
CA LYS A 23 0.26 -2.21 -0.20
C LYS A 23 -0.62 -1.21 0.54
N ALA A 24 -0.03 -0.17 1.14
CA ALA A 24 -0.79 0.87 1.81
C ALA A 24 -1.71 1.64 0.86
N ARG A 25 -1.21 2.01 -0.32
CA ARG A 25 -1.96 2.75 -1.34
C ARG A 25 -3.17 1.98 -1.84
N ALA A 26 -3.06 0.66 -2.00
CA ALA A 26 -4.19 -0.17 -2.44
C ALA A 26 -5.40 -0.05 -1.49
N VAL A 27 -5.17 -0.10 -0.18
CA VAL A 27 -6.24 0.03 0.82
C VAL A 27 -6.85 1.43 0.81
N ILE A 28 -6.00 2.46 0.76
CA ILE A 28 -6.47 3.86 0.68
C ILE A 28 -7.31 4.07 -0.58
N ARG A 29 -6.83 3.58 -1.73
CA ARG A 29 -7.55 3.72 -3.00
C ARG A 29 -8.90 3.02 -2.98
N ALA A 30 -8.99 1.84 -2.37
CA ALA A 30 -10.26 1.14 -2.21
C ALA A 30 -11.25 1.96 -1.37
N ALA A 31 -10.78 2.57 -0.26
CA ALA A 31 -11.62 3.44 0.57
C ALA A 31 -12.11 4.68 -0.19
N GLU A 32 -11.24 5.33 -0.97
CA GLU A 32 -11.61 6.48 -1.81
C GLU A 32 -12.69 6.14 -2.84
N LEU A 33 -12.58 4.97 -3.50
CA LEU A 33 -13.56 4.52 -4.48
C LEU A 33 -14.94 4.29 -3.84
N VAL A 34 -14.97 3.68 -2.65
CA VAL A 34 -16.22 3.49 -1.90
C VAL A 34 -16.82 4.84 -1.52
N GLN A 35 -16.02 5.75 -0.97
CA GLN A 35 -16.48 7.09 -0.59
C GLN A 35 -17.08 7.83 -1.79
N ALA A 36 -16.38 7.87 -2.93
CA ALA A 36 -16.85 8.53 -4.14
C ALA A 36 -18.17 7.92 -4.69
N GLY A 37 -18.38 6.62 -4.52
CA GLY A 37 -19.63 5.96 -4.92
C GLY A 37 -20.81 6.19 -3.96
N LEU A 38 -20.55 6.58 -2.70
CA LEU A 38 -21.60 6.95 -1.74
C LEU A 38 -22.05 8.40 -1.89
N ASP A 39 -21.17 9.27 -2.41
CA ASP A 39 -21.44 10.70 -2.62
C ASP A 39 -22.11 10.98 -4.00
N ALA A 40 -22.39 9.95 -4.78
CA ALA A 40 -23.02 10.01 -6.12
C ALA A 40 -24.54 9.76 -6.04
#